data_AF-A0A963PWQ7-F1
#
_entry.id   AF-A0A963PWQ7-F1
#
_cell.length_a   1.000
_cell.length_b   1.000
_cell.length_c   1.000
_cell.angle_alpha   90.00
_cell.angle_beta   90.00
_cell.angle_gamma   90.00
#
_symmetry.space_group_name_H-M   'P 1'
#
loop_
_entity.id
_entity.type
_entity.pdbx_description
1 polymer ?
#
loop_
_entity_poly.entity_id
_entity_poly.type
_entity_poly.pdbx_seq_one_letter_code
_entity_poly.pdbx_strand_id
1 'polypeptide(L)' 'MVFGWSEWLALFSHFLSLSLLAVGGAIMLAPEMHRYLVDERMWLSDPQFASSIALAQAA' A
#
# COMPACT_ATOMS: atom_id res chain seq x y z
N MET A 1 12.12 30.75 -13.12
CA MET A 1 11.87 29.90 -14.31
C MET A 1 10.46 29.36 -14.16
N VAL A 2 9.55 29.79 -15.03
CA VAL A 2 8.15 29.30 -15.04
C VAL A 2 8.17 27.90 -15.67
N PHE A 3 7.63 26.91 -14.96
CA PHE A 3 7.52 25.55 -15.48
C PHE A 3 6.77 25.55 -16.82
N GLY A 4 7.34 24.91 -17.84
CA GLY A 4 6.71 24.74 -19.14
C GLY A 4 5.53 23.77 -19.09
N TRP A 5 4.72 23.77 -20.14
CA TRP A 5 3.54 22.90 -20.25
C TRP A 5 3.89 21.41 -20.22
N SER A 6 5.05 21.05 -20.78
CA SER A 6 5.62 19.70 -20.74
C SER A 6 5.90 19.22 -19.32
N GLU A 7 6.45 20.09 -18.47
CA GLU A 7 6.82 19.78 -17.10
C GLU A 7 5.58 19.59 -16.22
N TRP A 8 4.53 20.37 -16.46
CA TRP A 8 3.23 20.19 -15.79
C TRP A 8 2.57 18.86 -16.15
N LEU A 9 2.60 18.47 -17.44
CA LEU A 9 2.09 17.17 -17.88
C LEU A 9 2.91 16.01 -17.30
N ALA A 10 4.23 16.15 -17.23
CA ALA A 10 5.11 15.17 -16.60
C ALA A 10 4.78 14.99 -15.11
N LEU A 11 4.63 16.10 -14.37
CA LEU A 11 4.23 16.09 -12.94
C LEU A 11 2.86 15.41 -12.75
N PHE A 12 1.86 15.78 -13.56
CA PHE A 12 0.53 15.17 -13.50
C PHE A 12 0.59 13.66 -13.75
N SER A 13 1.30 13.22 -14.79
CA SER A 13 1.45 11.79 -15.10
C SER A 13 2.17 11.01 -14.00
N HIS A 14 3.15 11.64 -13.34
CA HIS A 14 3.89 11.05 -12.23
C HIS A 14 3.00 10.84 -11.00
N PHE A 15 2.25 11.87 -10.59
CA PHE A 15 1.32 11.75 -9.46
C PHE A 15 0.12 10.85 -9.77
N LEU A 16 -0.37 10.84 -11.01
CA LEU A 16 -1.41 9.89 -11.44
C LEU A 16 -0.90 8.45 -11.37
N SER A 17 0.35 8.19 -11.78
CA SER A 17 0.96 6.86 -11.67
C SER A 17 1.16 6.46 -10.20
N LEU A 18 1.64 7.36 -9.35
CA LEU A 18 1.72 7.13 -7.90
C LEU A 18 0.34 6.87 -7.28
N SER A 19 -0.69 7.59 -7.71
CA SER A 19 -2.06 7.39 -7.25
C SER A 19 -2.62 6.05 -7.72
N LEU A 20 -2.41 5.65 -8.99
CA LEU A 20 -2.84 4.35 -9.53
C LEU A 20 -2.09 3.18 -8.88
N LEU A 21 -0.80 3.35 -8.57
CA LEU A 21 -0.04 2.40 -7.76
C LEU A 21 -0.54 2.37 -6.31
N ALA A 22 -1.03 3.50 -5.79
CA ALA A 22 -1.67 3.58 -4.48
C ALA A 22 -3.12 3.03 -4.45
N VAL A 23 -3.84 2.98 -5.59
CA VAL A 23 -5.19 2.39 -5.71
C VAL A 23 -5.18 0.88 -5.42
N GLY A 24 -4.01 0.25 -5.40
CA GLY A 24 -3.80 -1.10 -4.86
C GLY A 24 -2.64 -1.18 -3.86
N GLY A 25 -2.46 -0.17 -2.98
CA GLY A 25 -1.30 0.02 -2.09
C GLY A 25 -0.91 -1.18 -1.20
N ALA A 26 -0.09 -0.98 -0.17
CA ALA A 26 0.38 -2.04 0.76
C ALA A 26 -0.72 -3.01 1.27
N ILE A 27 -1.98 -2.60 1.17
CA ILE A 27 -3.21 -3.39 1.38
C ILE A 27 -3.29 -4.65 0.51
N MET A 28 -2.80 -4.68 -0.73
CA MET A 28 -2.83 -5.89 -1.57
C MET A 28 -1.94 -7.01 -1.02
N LEU A 29 -0.96 -6.68 -0.17
CA LEU A 29 -0.12 -7.65 0.50
C LEU A 29 -0.78 -8.21 1.77
N ALA A 30 -1.80 -7.54 2.34
CA ALA A 30 -2.42 -7.99 3.58
C ALA A 30 -3.03 -9.41 3.47
N PRO A 31 -3.73 -9.80 2.39
CA PRO A 31 -4.19 -11.18 2.23
C PRO A 31 -3.04 -12.19 2.14
N GLU A 32 -1.96 -11.84 1.43
CA GLU A 32 -0.81 -12.74 1.29
C GLU A 32 0.01 -12.85 2.58
N MET A 33 0.16 -11.75 3.33
CA MET A 33 0.76 -11.74 4.65
C MET A 33 -0.08 -12.51 5.66
N HIS A 34 -1.41 -12.43 5.60
CA HIS A 34 -2.31 -13.24 6.43
C HIS A 34 -2.11 -14.73 6.11
N ARG A 35 -2.18 -15.11 4.83
CA ARG A 35 -1.95 -16.48 4.37
C ARG A 35 -0.61 -17.04 4.86
N TYR A 36 0.47 -16.27 4.73
CA TYR A 36 1.79 -16.72 5.16
C TYR A 36 1.93 -16.75 6.69
N LEU A 37 1.55 -15.69 7.40
CA LEU A 37 1.81 -15.54 8.84
C LEU A 37 0.82 -16.30 9.73
N VAL A 38 -0.43 -16.44 9.28
CA VAL A 38 -1.52 -17.11 10.01
C VAL A 38 -1.69 -18.53 9.51
N ASP A 39 -1.96 -18.73 8.21
CA ASP A 39 -2.33 -20.06 7.71
C ASP A 39 -1.11 -20.99 7.56
N GLU A 40 -0.03 -20.54 6.92
CA GLU A 40 1.13 -21.40 6.64
C GLU A 40 2.06 -21.55 7.85
N ARG A 41 2.41 -20.43 8.47
CA ARG A 41 3.43 -20.40 9.53
C ARG A 41 2.82 -20.46 10.93
N MET A 42 1.53 -20.13 11.08
CA MET A 42 0.83 -20.07 12.38
C MET A 42 1.58 -19.24 13.42
N TRP A 43 2.30 -18.20 12.97
CA TRP A 43 3.05 -17.28 13.82
C TRP A 43 2.15 -16.27 14.52
N LEU A 44 1.03 -15.93 13.87
CA LEU A 44 0.00 -15.07 14.42
C LEU A 44 -1.34 -15.80 14.32
N SER A 45 -2.21 -15.59 15.29
CA SER A 45 -3.64 -15.88 15.15
C SER A 45 -4.34 -14.75 14.37
N ASP A 46 -5.48 -15.04 13.75
CA ASP A 46 -6.33 -14.04 13.09
C ASP A 46 -6.50 -12.71 13.86
N PRO A 47 -6.87 -12.70 15.16
CA PRO A 47 -7.03 -11.45 15.90
C PRO A 47 -5.70 -10.70 16.13
N GLN A 48 -4.58 -11.40 16.21
CA GLN A 48 -3.26 -10.77 16.33
C GLN A 48 -2.84 -10.11 15.01
N PHE A 49 -3.05 -10.80 13.89
CA PHE A 49 -2.79 -10.23 12.56
C PHE A 49 -3.63 -8.97 12.31
N ALA A 50 -4.94 -9.03 12.59
CA ALA A 50 -5.84 -7.90 12.43
C ALA A 50 -5.40 -6.68 13.29
N SER A 51 -4.94 -6.94 14.51
CA SER A 51 -4.44 -5.89 15.42
C SER A 51 -3.14 -5.26 14.91
N SER A 52 -2.22 -6.04 14.34
CA SER A 52 -0.99 -5.54 13.71
C SER A 52 -1.27 -4.69 12.48
N ILE A 53 -2.22 -5.08 11.64
CA ILE A 53 -2.64 -4.28 10.48
C ILE A 53 -3.30 -2.97 10.93
N ALA A 54 -4.17 -3.00 11.94
CA ALA A 54 -4.81 -1.80 12.47
C ALA A 54 -3.78 -0.78 13.01
N LEU A 55 -2.74 -1.26 13.70
CA LEU A 55 -1.62 -0.41 14.15
C LEU A 55 -0.83 0.18 12.97
N ALA A 56 -0.51 -0.62 11.95
CA ALA A 56 0.24 -0.15 10.79
C ALA A 56 -0.54 0.88 9.95
N GLN A 57 -1.87 0.81 9.94
CA GLN A 57 -2.74 1.79 9.27
C GLN A 57 -2.93 3.08 10.07
N ALA A 58 -2.74 3.04 11.40
CA ALA A 58 -2.91 4.20 12.29
C ALA A 58 -1.62 5.03 12.47
N ALA A 59 -0.49 4.56 11.94
CA ALA A 59 0.84 5.18 12.08
C ALA A 59 1.15 6.19 10.97
#